data_AF-A0AAT9WEB5-F1
#
_entry.id   AF-A0AAT9WEB5-F1
#
_cell.length_a   1.000
_cell.length_b   1.000
_cell.length_c   1.000
_cell.angle_alpha   90.00
_cell.angle_beta   90.00
_cell.angle_gamma   90.00
#
_symmetry.space_group_name_H-M   'P 1'
#
loop_
_entity.id
_entity.type
_entity.pdbx_description
1 polymer ?
#
loop_
_entity_poly.entity_id
_entity_poly.type
_entity_poly.pdbx_seq_one_letter_code
_entity_poly.pdbx_strand_id
1 'polypeptide(L)'
;MQLLSPSQCSDWLALRRIQESPYGSRPAMDTWDAQFRIGRNPHAAHAAMVAAVCGQPLRKDVLIQITDWSSFETEPLPDSLNLLQDAYDGAGLKTFWSGGVVFTPNDELTLEECCQFIQAEGMSAYLYAPSPQVTLYFWEGDILDVWTSSEISFGSINSSLLLAGARLIHAV
;
A
#
# COMPACT_ATOMS: atom_id res chain seq x y z
N MET A 1 2.66 -9.66 -11.51
CA MET A 1 1.43 -9.05 -10.92
C MET A 1 0.17 -9.81 -11.29
N GLN A 2 -0.88 -9.74 -10.44
CA GLN A 2 -2.22 -10.31 -10.68
C GLN A 2 -3.32 -9.33 -10.23
N LEU A 3 -4.34 -9.10 -11.07
CA LEU A 3 -5.52 -8.31 -10.70
C LEU A 3 -6.56 -9.16 -9.97
N LEU A 4 -7.12 -8.63 -8.88
CA LEU A 4 -8.18 -9.24 -8.07
C LEU A 4 -9.43 -8.36 -8.02
N SER A 5 -10.60 -8.96 -8.22
CA SER A 5 -11.88 -8.33 -7.87
C SER A 5 -11.99 -8.07 -6.36
N PRO A 6 -12.91 -7.20 -5.90
CA PRO A 6 -13.11 -6.94 -4.47
C PRO A 6 -13.28 -8.21 -3.63
N SER A 7 -14.12 -9.15 -4.07
CA SER A 7 -14.30 -10.44 -3.38
C SER A 7 -13.02 -11.27 -3.32
N GLN A 8 -12.20 -11.23 -4.37
CA GLN A 8 -10.93 -11.94 -4.38
C GLN A 8 -9.89 -11.28 -3.47
N CYS A 9 -9.93 -9.95 -3.30
CA CYS A 9 -9.12 -9.25 -2.29
C CYS A 9 -9.49 -9.73 -0.90
N SER A 10 -10.78 -9.74 -0.56
CA SER A 10 -11.25 -10.22 0.75
C SER A 10 -10.85 -11.68 0.99
N ASP A 11 -11.00 -12.56 -0.01
CA ASP A 11 -10.55 -13.96 0.08
C ASP A 11 -9.03 -14.07 0.29
N TRP A 12 -8.25 -13.24 -0.42
CA TRP A 12 -6.79 -13.22 -0.32
C TRP A 12 -6.32 -12.79 1.07
N LEU A 13 -6.99 -11.80 1.67
CA LEU A 13 -6.73 -11.30 3.03
C LEU A 13 -7.14 -12.31 4.09
N ALA A 14 -8.33 -12.91 3.95
CA ALA A 14 -8.85 -13.92 4.87
C ALA A 14 -7.92 -15.14 4.95
N LEU A 15 -7.43 -15.63 3.81
CA LEU A 15 -6.48 -16.75 3.74
C LEU A 15 -5.18 -16.46 4.52
N ARG A 16 -4.75 -15.19 4.55
CA ARG A 16 -3.53 -14.72 5.21
C ARG A 16 -3.77 -14.20 6.63
N ARG A 17 -5.01 -14.19 7.09
CA ARG A 17 -5.44 -13.66 8.40
C ARG A 17 -5.03 -12.19 8.61
N ILE A 18 -5.13 -11.39 7.55
CA ILE A 18 -4.89 -9.94 7.60
C ILE A 18 -6.24 -9.25 7.80
N GLN A 19 -6.29 -8.25 8.68
CA GLN A 19 -7.48 -7.43 8.85
C GLN A 19 -7.69 -6.54 7.61
N GLU A 20 -8.87 -6.63 7.01
CA GLU A 20 -9.26 -5.76 5.90
C GLU A 20 -9.65 -4.38 6.42
N SER A 21 -9.13 -3.32 5.77
CA SER A 21 -9.45 -1.91 6.03
C SER A 21 -9.54 -1.52 7.52
N PRO A 22 -8.42 -1.58 8.27
CA PRO A 22 -8.40 -1.31 9.71
C PRO A 22 -8.75 0.15 10.08
N TYR A 23 -8.67 1.10 9.14
CA TYR A 23 -8.97 2.50 9.41
C TYR A 23 -10.42 2.69 9.92
N GLY A 24 -10.59 3.44 11.01
CA GLY A 24 -11.90 3.66 11.64
C GLY A 24 -12.47 2.45 12.39
N SER A 25 -11.82 1.29 12.30
CA SER A 25 -12.15 0.11 13.10
C SER A 25 -11.50 0.20 14.48
N ARG A 26 -12.08 -0.47 15.47
CA ARG A 26 -11.43 -0.62 16.77
C ARG A 26 -10.15 -1.47 16.57
N PRO A 27 -8.97 -1.02 17.03
CA PRO A 27 -7.76 -1.82 16.94
C PRO A 27 -7.97 -3.17 17.63
N ALA A 28 -7.39 -4.24 17.08
CA ALA A 28 -7.33 -5.50 17.81
C ALA A 28 -6.52 -5.30 19.09
N MET A 29 -6.77 -6.13 20.10
CA MET A 29 -5.81 -6.24 21.21
C MET A 29 -4.45 -6.65 20.59
N ASP A 30 -3.39 -5.92 20.92
CA ASP A 30 -2.02 -6.12 20.43
C ASP A 30 -1.69 -5.60 19.00
N THR A 31 -2.44 -4.61 18.50
CA THR A 31 -2.03 -3.83 17.32
C THR A 31 -1.23 -2.60 17.72
N TRP A 32 -0.06 -2.42 17.09
CA TRP A 32 0.71 -1.18 17.11
C TRP A 32 0.32 -0.34 15.90
N ASP A 33 0.13 0.96 16.11
CA ASP A 33 -0.24 1.88 15.05
C ASP A 33 0.53 3.19 15.08
N ALA A 34 0.77 3.75 13.89
CA ALA A 34 1.38 5.05 13.76
C ALA A 34 0.91 5.74 12.48
N GLN A 35 0.86 7.06 12.55
CA GLN A 35 0.56 7.91 11.42
C GLN A 35 1.73 8.83 11.12
N PHE A 36 2.07 8.93 9.84
CA PHE A 36 3.15 9.74 9.32
C PHE A 36 2.62 10.73 8.29
N ARG A 37 3.27 11.90 8.22
CA ARG A 37 3.23 12.74 7.04
C ARG A 37 4.47 12.49 6.20
N ILE A 38 4.28 12.08 4.96
CA ILE A 38 5.37 11.90 3.99
C ILE A 38 5.87 13.28 3.57
N GLY A 39 7.17 13.50 3.72
CA GLY A 39 7.81 14.80 3.50
C GLY A 39 8.03 15.14 2.02
N ARG A 40 8.82 16.20 1.77
CA ARG A 40 9.12 16.70 0.42
C ARG A 40 9.98 15.78 -0.45
N ASN A 41 10.50 14.68 0.12
CA ASN A 41 11.23 13.64 -0.62
C ASN A 41 10.43 12.33 -0.61
N PRO A 42 9.31 12.27 -1.35
CA PRO A 42 8.41 11.12 -1.34
C PRO A 42 9.09 9.83 -1.81
N HIS A 43 10.04 9.95 -2.75
CA HIS A 43 10.77 8.81 -3.30
C HIS A 43 11.57 8.06 -2.23
N ALA A 44 12.37 8.78 -1.42
CA ALA A 44 13.14 8.15 -0.34
C ALA A 44 12.24 7.52 0.73
N ALA A 45 11.11 8.16 1.04
CA ALA A 45 10.14 7.63 2.00
C ALA A 45 9.48 6.34 1.50
N HIS A 46 9.11 6.28 0.21
CA HIS A 46 8.54 5.08 -0.39
C HIS A 46 9.53 3.93 -0.48
N ALA A 47 10.76 4.18 -0.93
CA ALA A 47 11.78 3.15 -0.97
C ALA A 47 12.04 2.58 0.44
N ALA A 48 12.16 3.46 1.45
CA ALA A 48 12.34 3.04 2.84
C ALA A 48 11.14 2.27 3.40
N MET A 49 9.92 2.68 3.05
CA MET A 49 8.67 2.02 3.43
C MET A 49 8.57 0.63 2.79
N VAL A 50 8.71 0.53 1.47
CA VAL A 50 8.67 -0.75 0.75
C VAL A 50 9.76 -1.69 1.31
N ALA A 51 10.95 -1.18 1.54
CA ALA A 51 12.04 -1.96 2.13
C ALA A 51 11.73 -2.46 3.54
N ALA A 52 11.18 -1.61 4.41
CA ALA A 52 10.87 -1.98 5.80
C ALA A 52 9.67 -2.93 5.91
N VAL A 53 8.67 -2.74 5.06
CA VAL A 53 7.38 -3.44 5.13
C VAL A 53 7.39 -4.74 4.35
N CYS A 54 8.07 -4.75 3.21
CA CYS A 54 8.05 -5.89 2.29
C CYS A 54 9.36 -6.71 2.31
N GLY A 55 10.41 -6.15 2.92
CA GLY A 55 11.78 -6.67 2.89
C GLY A 55 12.44 -6.41 1.53
N GLN A 56 13.76 -6.15 1.53
CA GLN A 56 14.55 -6.15 0.29
C GLN A 56 15.47 -7.38 0.22
N PRO A 57 15.40 -8.18 -0.87
CA PRO A 57 14.38 -8.12 -1.93
C PRO A 57 12.99 -8.54 -1.43
N LEU A 58 11.93 -8.15 -2.14
CA LEU A 58 10.55 -8.54 -1.84
C LEU A 58 10.43 -10.07 -1.69
N ARG A 59 10.02 -10.57 -0.52
CA ARG A 59 10.04 -12.02 -0.24
C ARG A 59 8.71 -12.74 -0.42
N LYS A 60 7.61 -11.99 -0.41
CA LYS A 60 6.25 -12.51 -0.43
C LYS A 60 5.37 -11.61 -1.27
N ASP A 61 4.28 -12.18 -1.75
CA ASP A 61 3.30 -11.39 -2.48
C ASP A 61 2.67 -10.35 -1.55
N VAL A 62 2.45 -9.15 -2.08
CA VAL A 62 1.76 -8.04 -1.39
C VAL A 62 0.57 -7.60 -2.21
N LEU A 63 -0.46 -7.09 -1.55
CA LEU A 63 -1.70 -6.64 -2.19
C LEU A 63 -1.83 -5.13 -2.01
N ILE A 64 -1.99 -4.39 -3.11
CA ILE A 64 -2.45 -3.00 -3.07
C ILE A 64 -3.93 -2.96 -3.48
N GLN A 65 -4.77 -2.32 -2.68
CA GLN A 65 -6.19 -2.10 -2.98
C GLN A 65 -6.49 -0.61 -2.98
N ILE A 66 -6.81 -0.05 -4.15
CA ILE A 66 -7.14 1.37 -4.29
C ILE A 66 -8.59 1.56 -3.88
N THR A 67 -8.83 2.42 -2.87
CA THR A 67 -10.14 2.64 -2.26
C THR A 67 -10.80 3.94 -2.71
N ASP A 68 -10.01 4.89 -3.19
CA ASP A 68 -10.51 6.14 -3.74
C ASP A 68 -9.69 6.54 -4.97
N TRP A 69 -10.41 6.76 -6.08
CA TRP A 69 -9.89 7.17 -7.38
C TRP A 69 -10.17 8.65 -7.63
N SER A 70 -10.26 9.46 -6.58
CA SER A 70 -10.80 10.83 -6.55
C SER A 70 -10.19 11.85 -7.51
N SER A 71 -9.14 11.48 -8.26
CA SER A 71 -8.47 12.31 -9.27
C SER A 71 -8.59 11.77 -10.71
N PHE A 72 -9.19 10.59 -10.91
CA PHE A 72 -9.06 9.82 -12.16
C PHE A 72 -10.12 10.12 -13.23
N GLU A 73 -10.83 11.24 -13.14
CA GLU A 73 -11.92 11.55 -14.09
C GLU A 73 -11.44 12.02 -15.47
N THR A 74 -10.15 12.36 -15.68
CA THR A 74 -9.76 13.09 -16.91
C THR A 74 -8.42 12.75 -17.59
N GLU A 75 -7.52 11.93 -17.05
CA GLU A 75 -6.20 11.70 -17.67
C GLU A 75 -5.89 10.19 -17.85
N PRO A 76 -5.16 9.79 -18.92
CA PRO A 76 -4.71 8.40 -19.10
C PRO A 76 -3.72 7.98 -18.00
N LEU A 77 -3.70 6.70 -17.64
CA LEU A 77 -2.71 6.18 -16.68
C LEU A 77 -1.30 6.45 -17.20
N PRO A 78 -0.33 6.84 -16.34
CA PRO A 78 1.06 6.93 -16.76
C PRO A 78 1.57 5.57 -17.24
N ASP A 79 2.56 5.59 -18.14
CA ASP A 79 3.05 4.39 -18.81
C ASP A 79 3.54 3.27 -17.86
N SER A 80 3.98 3.62 -16.65
CA SER A 80 4.35 2.65 -15.59
C SER A 80 3.15 1.85 -15.07
N LEU A 81 1.95 2.40 -15.19
CA LEU A 81 0.69 1.73 -14.91
C LEU A 81 -0.03 1.28 -16.19
N ASN A 82 0.58 1.41 -17.38
CA ASN A 82 0.08 0.70 -18.56
C ASN A 82 0.07 -0.81 -18.32
N LEU A 83 0.86 -1.36 -17.40
CA LEU A 83 0.73 -2.77 -17.00
C LEU A 83 -0.57 -3.05 -16.23
N LEU A 84 -1.03 -2.09 -15.42
CA LEU A 84 -2.36 -2.16 -14.83
C LEU A 84 -3.43 -1.94 -15.90
N GLN A 85 -3.26 -0.95 -16.78
CA GLN A 85 -4.14 -0.66 -17.91
C GLN A 85 -4.27 -1.85 -18.87
N ASP A 86 -3.18 -2.49 -19.28
CA ASP A 86 -3.16 -3.68 -20.14
C ASP A 86 -3.83 -4.86 -19.45
N ALA A 87 -3.60 -5.03 -18.14
CA ALA A 87 -4.31 -6.02 -17.35
C ALA A 87 -5.80 -5.67 -17.21
N TYR A 88 -6.17 -4.39 -17.15
CA TYR A 88 -7.56 -3.90 -17.12
C TYR A 88 -8.26 -4.08 -18.48
N ASP A 89 -7.58 -3.73 -19.58
CA ASP A 89 -8.08 -3.82 -20.95
C ASP A 89 -8.25 -5.28 -21.36
N GLY A 90 -7.30 -6.15 -20.99
CA GLY A 90 -7.42 -7.60 -21.16
C GLY A 90 -8.56 -8.23 -20.36
N ALA A 91 -8.96 -7.61 -19.24
CA ALA A 91 -10.09 -8.01 -18.43
C ALA A 91 -11.42 -7.33 -18.81
N GLY A 92 -11.41 -6.40 -19.77
CA GLY A 92 -12.61 -5.64 -20.19
C GLY A 92 -13.16 -4.66 -19.16
N LEU A 93 -12.33 -4.23 -18.19
CA LEU A 93 -12.73 -3.35 -17.10
C LEU A 93 -12.65 -1.89 -17.55
N LYS A 94 -13.78 -1.32 -17.98
CA LYS A 94 -13.83 0.00 -18.65
C LYS A 94 -14.06 1.21 -17.73
N THR A 95 -14.30 1.04 -16.44
CA THR A 95 -14.63 2.16 -15.54
C THR A 95 -14.40 1.75 -14.08
N PHE A 96 -13.69 2.59 -13.32
CA PHE A 96 -13.55 2.55 -11.85
C PHE A 96 -13.43 1.14 -11.25
N TRP A 97 -12.24 0.55 -11.33
CA TRP A 97 -11.99 -0.74 -10.71
C TRP A 97 -11.68 -0.59 -9.22
N SER A 98 -12.59 -1.07 -8.37
CA SER A 98 -12.44 -1.13 -6.91
C SER A 98 -11.67 -2.36 -6.40
N GLY A 99 -10.94 -3.04 -7.30
CA GLY A 99 -10.17 -4.24 -6.98
C GLY A 99 -8.77 -3.96 -6.44
N GLY A 100 -7.95 -5.00 -6.38
CA GLY A 100 -6.59 -4.90 -5.87
C GLY A 100 -5.56 -5.67 -6.70
N VAL A 101 -4.34 -5.16 -6.71
CA VAL A 101 -3.20 -5.67 -7.47
C VAL A 101 -2.29 -6.44 -6.53
N VAL A 102 -2.06 -7.70 -6.85
CA VAL A 102 -1.05 -8.52 -6.18
C VAL A 102 0.29 -8.36 -6.89
N PHE A 103 1.30 -7.91 -6.17
CA PHE A 103 2.69 -7.85 -6.60
C PHE A 103 3.43 -9.07 -6.06
N THR A 104 4.19 -9.74 -6.91
CA THR A 104 5.02 -10.91 -6.56
C THR A 104 6.46 -10.46 -6.28
N PRO A 105 7.33 -11.28 -5.66
CA PRO A 105 8.75 -10.99 -5.45
C PRO A 105 9.55 -10.41 -6.62
N ASN A 106 9.13 -10.65 -7.87
CA ASN A 106 9.80 -10.13 -9.07
C ASN A 106 9.31 -8.73 -9.49
N ASP A 107 8.28 -8.19 -8.82
CA ASP A 107 7.61 -6.95 -9.16
C ASP A 107 8.03 -5.77 -8.24
N GLU A 108 9.17 -5.85 -7.55
CA GLU A 108 9.57 -4.88 -6.51
C GLU A 108 9.67 -3.43 -7.01
N LEU A 109 10.30 -3.21 -8.16
CA LEU A 109 10.39 -1.87 -8.77
C LEU A 109 9.00 -1.33 -9.12
N THR A 110 8.13 -2.18 -9.67
CA THR A 110 6.77 -1.82 -10.06
C THR A 110 5.89 -1.51 -8.84
N LEU A 111 6.11 -2.19 -7.71
CA LEU A 111 5.43 -1.90 -6.44
C LEU A 111 5.79 -0.50 -5.94
N GLU A 112 7.07 -0.13 -5.98
CA GLU A 112 7.53 1.19 -5.55
C GLU A 112 6.96 2.30 -6.44
N GLU A 113 7.00 2.10 -7.76
CA GLU A 113 6.40 3.00 -8.75
C GLU A 113 4.88 3.17 -8.52
N CYS A 114 4.18 2.08 -8.18
CA CYS A 114 2.75 2.12 -7.87
C CYS A 114 2.46 2.95 -6.60
N CYS A 115 3.24 2.78 -5.53
CA CYS A 115 3.09 3.58 -4.31
C CYS A 115 3.35 5.07 -4.58
N GLN A 116 4.38 5.38 -5.37
CA GLN A 116 4.68 6.76 -5.78
C GLN A 116 3.53 7.40 -6.54
N PHE A 117 2.93 6.65 -7.47
CA PHE A 117 1.79 7.13 -8.23
C PHE A 117 0.57 7.40 -7.36
N ILE A 118 0.20 6.46 -6.47
CA ILE A 118 -0.93 6.62 -5.55
C ILE A 118 -0.79 7.92 -4.76
N GLN A 119 0.41 8.19 -4.23
CA GLN A 119 0.69 9.44 -3.53
C GLN A 119 0.61 10.67 -4.45
N ALA A 120 1.26 10.64 -5.61
CA ALA A 120 1.34 11.78 -6.52
C ALA A 120 -0.05 12.24 -7.00
N GLU A 121 -0.96 11.28 -7.21
CA GLU A 121 -2.34 11.54 -7.63
C GLU A 121 -3.30 11.80 -6.47
N GLY A 122 -2.83 11.79 -5.22
CA GLY A 122 -3.67 12.00 -4.04
C GLY A 122 -4.68 10.88 -3.80
N MET A 123 -4.46 9.70 -4.37
CA MET A 123 -5.35 8.55 -4.21
C MET A 123 -5.27 7.97 -2.81
N SER A 124 -6.34 7.27 -2.41
CA SER A 124 -6.31 6.47 -1.19
C SER A 124 -6.21 4.99 -1.52
N ALA A 125 -5.32 4.28 -0.83
CA ALA A 125 -5.11 2.86 -1.05
C ALA A 125 -4.60 2.15 0.20
N TYR A 126 -4.92 0.87 0.33
CA TYR A 126 -4.29 -0.02 1.30
C TYR A 126 -3.16 -0.81 0.64
N LEU A 127 -2.06 -1.01 1.37
CA LEU A 127 -1.03 -2.00 1.05
C LEU A 127 -0.98 -3.03 2.17
N TYR A 128 -1.16 -4.30 1.81
CA TYR A 128 -1.15 -5.42 2.74
C TYR A 128 0.08 -6.29 2.50
N ALA A 129 0.93 -6.39 3.53
CA ALA A 129 2.12 -7.23 3.53
C ALA A 129 1.96 -8.40 4.51
N PRO A 130 1.82 -9.66 4.04
CA PRO A 130 1.50 -10.81 4.89
C PRO A 130 2.64 -11.24 5.82
N SER A 131 3.87 -10.80 5.56
CA SER A 131 5.04 -11.09 6.37
C SER A 131 5.94 -9.87 6.34
N PRO A 132 5.89 -9.00 7.36
CA PRO A 132 5.60 -9.34 8.76
C PRO A 132 4.18 -8.99 9.27
N GLN A 133 3.12 -9.10 8.45
CA GLN A 133 1.75 -8.69 8.78
C GLN A 133 1.66 -7.19 9.11
N VAL A 134 1.86 -6.41 8.06
CA VAL A 134 1.76 -4.96 8.11
C VAL A 134 0.69 -4.53 7.13
N THR A 135 -0.15 -3.60 7.57
CA THR A 135 -1.09 -2.89 6.70
C THR A 135 -0.69 -1.44 6.68
N LEU A 136 -0.57 -0.88 5.49
CA LEU A 136 -0.40 0.56 5.28
C LEU A 136 -1.66 1.11 4.66
N TYR A 137 -1.98 2.35 4.99
CA TYR A 137 -3.01 3.11 4.29
C TYR A 137 -2.45 4.46 3.86
N PHE A 138 -2.44 4.67 2.54
CA PHE A 138 -2.19 5.97 1.94
C PHE A 138 -3.48 6.75 2.01
N TRP A 139 -3.46 7.88 2.70
CA TRP A 139 -4.61 8.78 2.82
C TRP A 139 -4.28 10.13 2.19
N GLU A 140 -5.08 10.52 1.19
CA GLU A 140 -5.01 11.84 0.53
C GLU A 140 -3.58 12.25 0.10
N GLY A 141 -2.82 11.26 -0.38
CA GLY A 141 -1.49 11.46 -0.94
C GLY A 141 -0.35 11.60 0.08
N ASP A 142 -0.46 12.41 1.13
CA ASP A 142 0.68 12.73 2.01
C ASP A 142 0.62 12.13 3.42
N ILE A 143 -0.48 11.48 3.79
CA ILE A 143 -0.61 10.79 5.08
C ILE A 143 -0.47 9.28 4.88
N LEU A 144 0.31 8.66 5.76
CA LEU A 144 0.51 7.22 5.81
C LEU A 144 0.17 6.71 7.20
N ASP A 145 -0.89 5.91 7.29
CA ASP A 145 -1.19 5.13 8.49
C ASP A 145 -0.54 3.74 8.38
N VAL A 146 -0.05 3.24 9.52
CA VAL A 146 0.64 1.96 9.64
C VAL A 146 -0.01 1.16 10.75
N TRP A 147 -0.36 -0.10 10.49
CA TRP A 147 -0.78 -1.07 11.50
C TRP A 147 0.05 -2.34 11.41
N THR A 148 0.47 -2.86 12.55
CA THR A 148 1.14 -4.17 12.62
C THR A 148 0.89 -4.85 13.96
N SER A 149 0.91 -6.19 13.96
CA SER A 149 0.88 -7.00 15.18
C SER A 149 2.29 -7.28 15.75
N SER A 150 3.34 -6.72 15.13
CA SER A 150 4.74 -6.98 15.47
C SER A 150 5.44 -5.70 15.94
N GLU A 151 5.77 -5.63 17.24
CA GLU A 151 6.53 -4.51 17.83
C GLU A 151 7.89 -4.31 17.13
N ILE A 152 8.56 -5.42 16.76
CA ILE A 152 9.84 -5.39 16.04
C ILE A 152 9.67 -4.72 14.68
N SER A 153 8.62 -5.09 13.96
CA SER A 153 8.30 -4.51 12.65
C SER A 153 7.91 -3.05 12.78
N PHE A 154 7.13 -2.71 13.81
CA PHE A 154 6.76 -1.34 14.13
C PHE A 154 7.98 -0.44 14.37
N GLY A 155 8.91 -0.86 15.23
CA GLY A 155 10.14 -0.13 15.49
C GLY A 155 11.02 0.05 14.25
N SER A 156 11.10 -1.00 13.41
CA SER A 156 11.83 -0.94 12.14
C SER A 156 11.21 0.03 11.15
N ILE A 157 9.88 -0.02 10.97
CA ILE A 157 9.14 0.86 10.04
C ILE A 157 9.26 2.31 10.48
N ASN A 158 9.02 2.59 11.77
CA ASN A 158 9.12 3.93 12.33
C ASN A 158 10.52 4.52 12.11
N SER A 159 11.56 3.75 12.40
CA SER A 159 12.95 4.19 12.22
C SER A 159 13.26 4.50 10.75
N SER A 160 12.87 3.61 9.83
CA SER A 160 13.09 3.78 8.40
C SER A 160 12.37 5.01 7.84
N LEU A 161 11.10 5.20 8.19
CA LEU A 161 10.31 6.35 7.73
C LEU A 161 10.86 7.68 8.26
N LEU A 162 11.25 7.74 9.54
CA LEU A 162 11.86 8.93 10.12
C LEU A 162 13.21 9.27 9.46
N LEU A 163 14.06 8.27 9.22
CA LEU A 163 15.33 8.46 8.51
C LEU A 163 15.13 8.92 7.06
N ALA A 164 14.06 8.48 6.42
CA ALA A 164 13.68 8.92 5.08
C ALA A 164 13.01 10.31 5.05
N GLY A 165 12.85 10.96 6.21
CA GLY A 165 12.32 12.32 6.32
C GLY A 165 10.80 12.41 6.44
N ALA A 166 10.10 11.31 6.70
CA ALA A 166 8.70 11.35 7.11
C ALA A 166 8.59 11.95 8.52
N ARG A 167 7.47 12.62 8.81
CA ARG A 167 7.20 13.22 10.12
C ARG A 167 6.14 12.41 10.84
N LEU A 168 6.47 11.86 12.00
CA LEU A 168 5.50 11.21 12.87
C LEU A 168 4.44 12.21 13.34
N ILE A 169 3.17 11.85 13.19
CA ILE A 169 2.00 12.59 13.69
C ILE A 169 1.57 12.01 15.04
N HIS A 170 1.38 10.68 15.10
CA HIS A 170 1.09 9.95 16.33
C HIS A 170 1.58 8.49 16.23
N ALA A 171 1.76 7.85 17.37
CA ALA A 171 2.08 6.43 17.51
C ALA A 171 1.46 5.90 18.81
N VAL A 172 0.90 4.69 18.77
CA VAL A 172 0.31 3.96 19.90
C VAL A 172 0.87 2.56 19.98
#